data_AF-A0A497Q4T3-F1
#
_entry.id   AF-A0A497Q4T3-F1
#
_cell.length_a   1.000
_cell.length_b   1.000
_cell.length_c   1.000
_cell.angle_alpha   90.00
_cell.angle_beta   90.00
_cell.angle_gamma   90.00
#
_symmetry.space_group_name_H-M   'P 1'
#
loop_
_entity.id
_entity.type
_entity.pdbx_description
1 polymer ?
#
loop_
_entity_poly.entity_id
_entity_poly.type
_entity_poly.pdbx_seq_one_letter_code
_entity_poly.pdbx_strand_id
1 'polypeptide(L)'
;MPLDNLVQRTSLAGQRTGVIRTSCLGASFDCRLVLGANSLLSVQPFGRFGTGGAIRLVCQICGKKSGYYPLCAEHFQMRDQGLVIKCKDCGKWYLKAEGCSRCKQDTQDSTEIMFDRELLERWGKTLFHIFKMGERYATTDHDKDRYVVVKQISREIHELWKDADKELISVPQEQLDTWSCELRTTAEDGLHYSDDDYDIRRYSGILGIAQEIREQVQSYSMDLDEVPEPESVSSNVAFVKDREIHSRLLSMIENAEKTILIASPWIKGIGEIEDGLTQVKEERNVSVKILTRQEGDDSYHGETIREFHKRGFVIETANHLHAKMVLVDNKELYIGSANLSGTSMKRNLEAGICTTDPRAVSQARVYFEEVFDDAFDSRFRQN
;
A
#
# COMPACT_ATOMS: atom_id res chain seq x y z
N MET A 1 45.16 9.03 -41.03
CA MET A 1 45.25 8.38 -42.35
C MET A 1 43.99 7.54 -42.54
N PRO A 2 43.05 7.96 -43.39
CA PRO A 2 41.96 7.13 -43.89
C PRO A 2 42.30 6.61 -45.30
N LEU A 3 41.88 5.38 -45.61
CA LEU A 3 41.76 4.81 -46.96
C LEU A 3 40.53 3.88 -46.87
N ASP A 4 39.35 4.32 -47.31
CA ASP A 4 38.82 4.19 -48.67
C ASP A 4 38.81 2.76 -49.20
N ASN A 5 37.59 2.22 -49.37
CA ASN A 5 37.16 1.67 -50.66
C ASN A 5 35.63 1.60 -50.75
N LEU A 6 35.09 2.52 -51.55
CA LEU A 6 33.83 2.43 -52.27
C LEU A 6 33.97 1.43 -53.44
N VAL A 7 32.89 0.69 -53.77
CA VAL A 7 32.26 0.51 -55.11
C VAL A 7 30.98 -0.31 -54.87
N GLN A 8 29.81 0.32 -54.76
CA GLN A 8 28.77 0.51 -55.80
C GLN A 8 28.07 -0.74 -56.37
N ARG A 9 26.79 -0.86 -55.98
CA ARG A 9 25.55 -1.11 -56.77
C ARG A 9 25.53 -2.26 -57.79
N THR A 10 24.55 -3.16 -57.64
CA THR A 10 23.34 -3.19 -58.49
C THR A 10 22.25 -4.09 -57.91
N SER A 11 21.01 -3.65 -58.10
CA SER A 11 19.74 -4.33 -57.82
C SER A 11 19.56 -5.64 -58.57
N LEU A 12 18.77 -6.58 -58.01
CA LEU A 12 17.67 -7.25 -58.72
C LEU A 12 16.81 -8.07 -57.73
N ALA A 13 15.50 -7.90 -57.89
CA ALA A 13 14.46 -8.66 -57.22
C ALA A 13 14.47 -10.15 -57.62
N GLY A 14 14.05 -11.03 -56.71
CA GLY A 14 13.80 -12.43 -57.06
C GLY A 14 13.45 -13.28 -55.85
N GLN A 15 12.15 -13.48 -55.62
CA GLN A 15 11.63 -14.60 -54.85
C GLN A 15 12.21 -15.92 -55.37
N ARG A 16 12.66 -16.80 -54.46
CA ARG A 16 12.57 -18.26 -54.62
C ARG A 16 12.74 -18.98 -53.29
N THR A 17 11.61 -19.53 -52.85
CA THR A 17 11.41 -20.83 -52.19
C THR A 17 12.66 -21.71 -52.00
N GLY A 18 12.93 -22.06 -50.74
CA GLY A 18 13.78 -23.18 -50.36
C GLY A 18 13.12 -23.97 -49.22
N VAL A 19 12.52 -25.10 -49.58
CA VAL A 19 11.98 -26.11 -48.65
C VAL A 19 13.13 -27.00 -48.21
N ILE A 20 13.38 -27.08 -46.90
CA ILE A 20 13.98 -28.28 -46.29
C ILE A 20 13.08 -28.69 -45.11
N ARG A 21 12.45 -29.85 -45.28
CA ARG A 21 11.68 -30.56 -44.27
C ARG A 21 12.63 -31.23 -43.28
N THR A 22 12.36 -31.08 -42.00
CA THR A 22 12.37 -32.21 -41.05
C THR A 22 11.25 -31.99 -40.04
N SER A 23 10.30 -32.91 -40.09
CA SER A 23 9.17 -33.09 -39.19
C SER A 23 9.63 -33.73 -37.88
N CYS A 24 8.99 -33.37 -36.76
CA CYS A 24 8.30 -34.35 -35.92
C CYS A 24 7.40 -33.66 -34.87
N LEU A 25 6.09 -33.96 -34.98
CA LEU A 25 5.05 -34.04 -33.93
C LEU A 25 4.68 -32.70 -33.24
N GLY A 26 3.59 -32.01 -33.61
CA GLY A 26 2.18 -32.43 -33.45
C GLY A 26 1.65 -31.79 -32.15
N ALA A 27 0.79 -30.77 -32.14
CA ALA A 27 -0.56 -30.74 -32.68
C ALA A 27 -1.01 -29.31 -33.01
N SER A 28 -1.72 -29.19 -34.15
CA SER A 28 -2.39 -28.00 -34.63
C SER A 28 -3.79 -27.87 -34.04
N PHE A 29 -4.13 -26.71 -33.46
CA PHE A 29 -5.51 -26.36 -33.15
C PHE A 29 -6.16 -25.69 -34.37
N ASP A 30 -7.09 -26.42 -34.99
CA ASP A 30 -8.00 -25.92 -36.02
C ASP A 30 -9.22 -25.31 -35.33
N CYS A 31 -9.45 -24.01 -35.54
CA CYS A 31 -10.66 -23.32 -35.10
C CYS A 31 -11.79 -23.61 -36.10
N ARG A 32 -12.79 -24.40 -35.71
CA ARG A 32 -14.10 -24.47 -36.38
C ARG A 32 -15.21 -24.15 -35.38
N LEU A 33 -15.90 -23.03 -35.63
CA LEU A 33 -17.21 -22.74 -35.07
C LEU A 33 -18.19 -23.87 -35.41
N VAL A 34 -18.83 -24.44 -34.39
CA VAL A 34 -20.11 -25.14 -34.51
C VAL A 34 -21.02 -24.67 -33.39
N LEU A 35 -22.12 -24.03 -33.76
CA LEU A 35 -23.25 -23.70 -32.89
C LEU A 35 -24.00 -24.99 -32.57
N GLY A 36 -24.21 -25.29 -31.29
CA GLY A 36 -24.99 -26.45 -30.83
C GLY A 36 -25.32 -26.32 -29.34
N ALA A 37 -26.62 -26.34 -29.03
CA ALA A 37 -27.21 -25.91 -27.76
C ALA A 37 -26.98 -26.82 -26.54
N ASN A 38 -27.12 -26.20 -25.36
CA ASN A 38 -27.57 -26.73 -24.07
C ASN A 38 -26.69 -27.72 -23.29
N SER A 39 -25.99 -27.21 -22.26
CA SER A 39 -26.19 -27.65 -20.87
C SER A 39 -25.42 -26.78 -19.85
N LEU A 40 -26.20 -26.02 -19.07
CA LEU A 40 -25.97 -25.53 -17.70
C LEU A 40 -24.56 -25.69 -17.09
N LEU A 41 -23.84 -24.58 -17.01
CA LEU A 41 -23.10 -24.15 -15.82
C LEU A 41 -23.11 -22.62 -15.85
N SER A 42 -23.99 -22.02 -15.06
CA SER A 42 -24.06 -20.57 -14.89
C SER A 42 -22.79 -20.12 -14.19
N VAL A 43 -21.80 -19.65 -14.95
CA VAL A 43 -20.77 -18.76 -14.42
C VAL A 43 -21.49 -17.45 -14.13
N GLN A 44 -21.91 -17.26 -12.88
CA GLN A 44 -22.33 -15.94 -12.44
C GLN A 44 -21.11 -15.02 -12.55
N PRO A 45 -21.23 -13.86 -13.22
CA PRO A 45 -20.17 -12.87 -13.19
C PRO A 45 -20.01 -12.42 -11.74
N PHE A 46 -18.84 -12.68 -11.15
CA PHE A 46 -18.45 -12.12 -9.86
C PHE A 46 -18.72 -10.61 -9.91
N GLY A 47 -19.57 -10.17 -8.98
CA GLY A 47 -20.07 -8.81 -8.90
C GLY A 47 -18.93 -7.81 -8.91
N ARG A 48 -19.18 -6.67 -9.55
CA ARG A 48 -18.34 -5.48 -9.50
C ARG A 48 -18.01 -5.17 -8.03
N PHE A 49 -16.75 -5.38 -7.64
CA PHE A 49 -16.23 -4.83 -6.40
C PHE A 49 -16.34 -3.30 -6.48
N GLY A 50 -17.15 -2.74 -5.59
CA GLY A 50 -17.37 -1.31 -5.48
C GLY A 50 -16.04 -0.59 -5.27
N THR A 51 -15.80 0.42 -6.09
CA THR A 51 -14.72 1.40 -5.99
C THR A 51 -14.84 2.17 -4.68
N GLY A 52 -13.79 2.16 -3.86
CA GLY A 52 -13.72 2.93 -2.63
C GLY A 52 -12.66 2.41 -1.67
N GLY A 53 -11.43 2.19 -2.16
CA GLY A 53 -10.27 2.02 -1.29
C GLY A 53 -10.06 3.27 -0.43
N ALA A 54 -9.40 3.11 0.72
CA ALA A 54 -9.07 4.04 1.79
C ALA A 54 -9.62 3.57 3.12
N ILE A 55 -8.68 3.21 4.01
CA ILE A 55 -8.76 3.14 5.48
C ILE A 55 -10.19 3.19 6.02
N ARG A 56 -10.72 2.03 6.39
CA ARG A 56 -12.10 1.87 6.88
C ARG A 56 -12.12 1.63 8.38
N LEU A 57 -11.56 2.58 9.13
CA LEU A 57 -11.90 2.69 10.54
C LEU A 57 -13.35 3.15 10.66
N VAL A 58 -13.90 2.95 11.85
CA VAL A 58 -15.23 3.44 12.18
C VAL A 58 -15.11 4.41 13.34
N CYS A 59 -15.89 5.48 13.26
CA CYS A 59 -15.93 6.48 14.30
C CYS A 59 -16.34 5.83 15.63
N GLN A 60 -15.54 6.00 16.68
CA GLN A 60 -15.80 5.42 18.00
C GLN A 60 -17.11 5.90 18.65
N ILE A 61 -17.67 7.02 18.17
CA ILE A 61 -18.92 7.61 18.67
C ILE A 61 -20.13 7.08 17.91
N CYS A 62 -20.11 7.13 16.57
CA CYS A 62 -21.30 6.85 15.76
C CYS A 62 -21.18 5.64 14.84
N GLY A 63 -20.03 4.98 14.78
CA GLY A 63 -19.80 3.82 13.90
C GLY A 63 -19.74 4.14 12.40
N LYS A 64 -19.98 5.40 11.98
CA LYS A 64 -19.80 5.82 10.58
C LYS A 64 -18.34 5.65 10.16
N LYS A 65 -18.11 5.33 8.89
CA LYS A 65 -16.77 5.27 8.29
C LYS A 65 -15.96 6.52 8.64
N SER A 66 -14.75 6.30 9.15
CA SER A 66 -13.75 7.32 9.44
C SER A 66 -12.48 7.03 8.66
N GLY A 67 -11.68 8.08 8.40
CA GLY A 67 -10.36 7.93 7.78
C GLY A 67 -9.33 7.43 8.80
N TYR A 68 -8.12 7.97 8.75
CA TYR A 68 -7.04 7.61 9.67
C TYR A 68 -7.30 7.93 11.16
N TYR A 69 -8.25 8.79 11.47
CA TYR A 69 -8.55 9.15 12.86
C TYR A 69 -9.71 8.34 13.41
N PRO A 70 -9.76 8.09 14.74
CA PRO A 70 -10.83 7.34 15.40
C PRO A 70 -12.20 8.05 15.39
N LEU A 71 -12.30 9.23 14.77
CA LEU A 71 -13.51 10.03 14.62
C LEU A 71 -13.80 10.34 13.16
N CYS A 72 -15.08 10.37 12.78
CA CYS A 72 -15.49 10.90 11.48
C CYS A 72 -15.34 12.43 11.45
N ALA A 73 -15.36 13.03 10.25
CA ALA A 73 -15.18 14.48 10.07
C ALA A 73 -16.14 15.34 10.92
N GLU A 74 -17.39 14.90 11.05
CA GLU A 74 -18.41 15.56 11.88
C GLU A 74 -18.02 15.58 13.36
N HIS A 75 -17.68 14.42 13.93
CA HIS A 75 -17.27 14.33 15.34
C HIS A 75 -15.90 14.97 15.61
N PHE A 76 -15.05 15.07 14.59
CA PHE A 76 -13.79 15.79 14.67
C PHE A 76 -14.03 17.31 14.80
N GLN A 77 -14.96 17.87 14.02
CA GLN A 77 -15.38 19.27 14.20
C GLN A 77 -16.05 19.51 15.56
N MET A 78 -16.83 18.56 16.05
CA MET A 78 -17.44 18.65 17.39
C MET A 78 -16.39 18.61 18.51
N ARG A 79 -15.27 17.88 18.32
CA ARG A 79 -14.12 17.93 19.23
C ARG A 79 -13.50 19.31 19.25
N ASP A 80 -13.28 19.93 18.09
CA ASP A 80 -12.72 21.29 18.01
C ASP A 80 -13.59 22.32 18.75
N GLN A 81 -14.90 22.06 18.81
CA GLN A 81 -15.86 22.87 19.56
C GLN A 81 -15.95 22.50 21.06
N GLY A 82 -15.15 21.55 21.54
CA GLY A 82 -15.16 21.06 22.93
C GLY A 82 -16.38 20.21 23.31
N LEU A 83 -17.14 19.73 22.32
CA LEU A 83 -18.36 18.91 22.50
C LEU A 83 -18.05 17.41 22.55
N VAL A 84 -16.91 16.99 22.00
CA VAL A 84 -16.40 15.61 22.04
C VAL A 84 -15.12 15.58 22.86
N ILE A 85 -15.03 14.66 23.82
CA ILE A 85 -13.88 14.53 24.73
C ILE A 85 -13.43 13.08 24.87
N LYS A 86 -12.13 12.87 25.12
CA LYS A 86 -11.57 11.53 25.43
C LYS A 86 -11.73 11.25 26.92
N CYS A 87 -12.18 10.05 27.26
CA CYS A 87 -12.21 9.62 28.64
C CYS A 87 -10.79 9.40 29.16
N LYS A 88 -10.45 10.03 30.29
CA LYS A 88 -9.12 9.88 30.92
C LYS A 88 -8.88 8.47 31.48
N ASP A 89 -9.94 7.77 31.86
CA ASP A 89 -9.83 6.45 32.49
C ASP A 89 -9.79 5.31 31.46
N CYS A 90 -10.60 5.39 30.41
CA CYS A 90 -10.77 4.28 29.45
C CYS A 90 -10.34 4.61 28.01
N GLY A 91 -9.85 5.82 27.74
CA GLY A 91 -9.36 6.25 26.42
C GLY A 91 -10.41 6.38 25.32
N LYS A 92 -11.70 6.12 25.60
CA LYS A 92 -12.78 6.16 24.58
C LYS A 92 -13.24 7.60 24.32
N TRP A 93 -13.49 7.91 23.06
CA TRP A 93 -14.14 9.17 22.66
C TRP A 93 -15.64 9.12 22.88
N TYR A 94 -16.20 10.20 23.44
CA TYR A 94 -17.64 10.31 23.69
C TYR A 94 -18.13 11.75 23.58
N LEU A 95 -19.43 11.91 23.36
CA LEU A 95 -20.11 13.20 23.41
C LEU A 95 -20.19 13.66 24.86
N LYS A 96 -19.67 14.85 25.16
CA LYS A 96 -19.64 15.43 26.51
C LYS A 96 -21.01 15.45 27.19
N ALA A 97 -22.08 15.63 26.40
CA ALA A 97 -23.47 15.63 26.88
C ALA A 97 -23.98 14.24 27.32
N GLU A 98 -23.47 13.16 26.74
CA GLU A 98 -23.93 11.79 27.01
C GLU A 98 -23.11 11.11 28.13
N GLY A 99 -21.90 11.61 28.37
CA GLY A 99 -20.94 11.01 29.31
C GLY A 99 -20.32 9.72 28.77
N CYS A 100 -19.22 9.27 29.37
CA CYS A 100 -18.55 8.05 28.92
C CYS A 100 -19.47 6.84 29.15
N SER A 101 -19.94 6.21 28.07
CA SER A 101 -20.80 5.02 28.13
C SER A 101 -20.06 3.79 28.69
N ARG A 102 -18.73 3.73 28.50
CA ARG A 102 -17.89 2.61 28.95
C ARG A 102 -17.66 2.61 30.45
N CYS A 103 -17.34 3.75 31.06
CA CYS A 103 -17.20 3.86 32.52
C CYS A 103 -18.54 3.71 33.28
N LYS A 104 -19.67 3.67 32.57
CA LYS A 104 -21.00 3.39 33.13
C LYS A 104 -21.36 1.89 33.11
N GLN A 105 -20.63 1.07 32.34
CA GLN A 105 -20.89 -0.37 32.18
C GLN A 105 -19.65 -1.13 32.65
N ASP A 106 -19.73 -1.76 33.82
CA ASP A 106 -18.60 -2.37 34.54
C ASP A 106 -18.01 -3.63 33.86
N THR A 107 -18.40 -3.98 32.63
CA THR A 107 -17.94 -5.19 31.94
C THR A 107 -18.04 -5.07 30.42
N GLN A 108 -16.94 -4.71 29.75
CA GLN A 108 -16.46 -5.30 28.50
C GLN A 108 -15.09 -4.73 28.14
N ASP A 109 -14.15 -5.63 27.83
CA ASP A 109 -12.70 -5.45 27.82
C ASP A 109 -12.24 -4.11 27.23
N SER A 110 -11.44 -3.38 28.01
CA SER A 110 -10.94 -2.03 27.71
C SER A 110 -10.11 -1.94 26.41
N THR A 111 -9.75 -3.08 25.82
CA THR A 111 -8.76 -3.25 24.76
C THR A 111 -9.37 -3.65 23.39
N GLU A 112 -10.69 -3.74 23.24
CA GLU A 112 -11.28 -4.05 21.93
C GLU A 112 -11.32 -2.85 20.96
N ILE A 113 -11.00 -3.13 19.69
CA ILE A 113 -11.01 -2.17 18.57
C ILE A 113 -12.12 -2.56 17.60
N MET A 114 -12.94 -1.59 17.18
CA MET A 114 -14.03 -1.81 16.23
C MET A 114 -13.57 -1.58 14.78
N PHE A 115 -13.93 -2.51 13.91
CA PHE A 115 -13.64 -2.47 12.48
C PHE A 115 -14.91 -2.60 11.64
N ASP A 116 -14.85 -2.01 10.45
CA ASP A 116 -15.78 -2.31 9.36
C ASP A 116 -15.51 -3.73 8.83
N ARG A 117 -16.58 -4.50 8.61
CA ARG A 117 -16.52 -5.88 8.11
C ARG A 117 -15.72 -5.99 6.82
N GLU A 118 -15.85 -5.04 5.91
CA GLU A 118 -15.21 -5.07 4.59
C GLU A 118 -13.67 -5.01 4.71
N LEU A 119 -13.14 -4.33 5.75
CA LEU A 119 -11.71 -4.27 6.00
C LEU A 119 -11.15 -5.64 6.45
N LEU A 120 -11.82 -6.28 7.41
CA LEU A 120 -11.44 -7.63 7.85
C LEU A 120 -11.59 -8.64 6.70
N GLU A 121 -12.63 -8.49 5.88
CA GLU A 121 -12.81 -9.29 4.66
C GLU A 121 -11.63 -9.13 3.69
N ARG A 122 -11.17 -7.90 3.47
CA ARG A 122 -10.00 -7.60 2.62
C ARG A 122 -8.74 -8.27 3.14
N TRP A 123 -8.43 -8.09 4.43
CA TRP A 123 -7.25 -8.72 5.05
C TRP A 123 -7.31 -10.25 4.92
N GLY A 124 -8.43 -10.85 5.31
CA GLY A 124 -8.62 -12.30 5.29
C GLY A 124 -8.48 -12.89 3.88
N LYS A 125 -9.13 -12.29 2.88
CA LYS A 125 -9.06 -12.73 1.47
C LYS A 125 -7.66 -12.55 0.87
N THR A 126 -7.00 -11.46 1.17
CA THR A 126 -5.65 -11.19 0.66
C THR A 126 -4.66 -12.20 1.21
N LEU A 127 -4.65 -12.39 2.54
CA LEU A 127 -3.78 -13.38 3.17
C LEU A 127 -4.08 -14.80 2.65
N PHE A 128 -5.35 -15.13 2.41
CA PHE A 128 -5.74 -16.40 1.81
C PHE A 128 -5.16 -16.58 0.40
N HIS A 129 -5.26 -15.55 -0.45
CA HIS A 129 -4.71 -15.58 -1.80
C HIS A 129 -3.19 -15.73 -1.78
N ILE A 130 -2.50 -14.93 -0.96
CA ILE A 130 -1.04 -15.00 -0.82
C ILE A 130 -0.63 -16.40 -0.37
N PHE A 131 -1.30 -16.97 0.64
CA PHE A 131 -1.09 -18.36 1.06
C PHE A 131 -1.30 -19.34 -0.10
N LYS A 132 -2.37 -19.21 -0.88
CA LYS A 132 -2.67 -20.13 -1.98
C LYS A 132 -1.66 -20.07 -3.11
N MET A 133 -1.17 -18.87 -3.42
CA MET A 133 -0.05 -18.74 -4.34
C MET A 133 1.21 -19.32 -3.71
N GLY A 134 1.47 -19.05 -2.42
CA GLY A 134 2.48 -19.68 -1.57
C GLY A 134 2.59 -21.17 -1.81
N GLU A 135 1.51 -21.88 -1.48
CA GLU A 135 1.36 -23.34 -1.59
C GLU A 135 1.61 -23.87 -3.02
N ARG A 136 1.24 -23.10 -4.05
CA ARG A 136 1.35 -23.52 -5.45
C ARG A 136 2.76 -23.37 -6.02
N TYR A 137 3.48 -22.32 -5.63
CA TYR A 137 4.76 -21.93 -6.24
C TYR A 137 5.96 -22.09 -5.29
N ALA A 138 5.75 -22.43 -4.01
CA ALA A 138 6.83 -22.72 -3.08
C ALA A 138 7.74 -23.83 -3.62
N THR A 139 9.04 -23.54 -3.69
CA THR A 139 10.03 -24.46 -4.26
C THR A 139 10.53 -25.48 -3.26
N THR A 140 10.51 -25.15 -1.97
CA THR A 140 10.93 -26.02 -0.86
C THR A 140 9.82 -26.26 0.16
N ASP A 141 9.93 -27.33 0.96
CA ASP A 141 9.00 -27.56 2.08
C ASP A 141 9.16 -26.49 3.17
N HIS A 142 10.37 -25.95 3.35
CA HIS A 142 10.63 -24.83 4.25
C HIS A 142 9.88 -23.55 3.82
N ASP A 143 9.73 -23.29 2.52
CA ASP A 143 8.94 -22.16 2.03
C ASP A 143 7.44 -22.38 2.28
N LYS A 144 6.94 -23.63 2.19
CA LYS A 144 5.53 -23.95 2.50
C LYS A 144 5.21 -23.73 3.97
N ASP A 145 6.15 -24.08 4.86
CA ASP A 145 5.98 -23.92 6.32
C ASP A 145 5.77 -22.44 6.71
N ARG A 146 6.44 -21.50 6.03
CA ARG A 146 6.25 -20.05 6.27
C ARG A 146 4.81 -19.60 6.03
N TYR A 147 4.11 -20.16 5.03
CA TYR A 147 2.74 -19.76 4.72
C TYR A 147 1.68 -20.42 5.65
N VAL A 148 2.07 -21.32 6.55
CA VAL A 148 1.13 -21.93 7.52
C VAL A 148 0.56 -20.88 8.47
N VAL A 149 1.41 -19.98 8.96
CA VAL A 149 1.00 -18.86 9.83
C VAL A 149 0.02 -17.95 9.08
N VAL A 150 0.35 -17.57 7.84
CA VAL A 150 -0.50 -16.74 6.98
C VAL A 150 -1.88 -17.37 6.77
N LYS A 151 -1.92 -18.69 6.53
CA LYS A 151 -3.17 -19.45 6.39
C LYS A 151 -3.98 -19.44 7.68
N GLN A 152 -3.32 -19.63 8.83
CA GLN A 152 -3.99 -19.67 10.12
C GLN A 152 -4.64 -18.32 10.45
N ILE A 153 -3.89 -17.22 10.35
CA ILE A 153 -4.39 -15.87 10.57
C ILE A 153 -5.52 -15.52 9.60
N SER A 154 -5.36 -15.87 8.32
CA SER A 154 -6.43 -15.70 7.31
C SER A 154 -7.74 -16.38 7.71
N ARG A 155 -7.67 -17.60 8.29
CA ARG A 155 -8.86 -18.32 8.77
C ARG A 155 -9.47 -17.68 10.00
N GLU A 156 -8.65 -17.23 10.95
CA GLU A 156 -9.14 -16.53 12.15
C GLU A 156 -9.87 -15.24 11.77
N ILE A 157 -9.30 -14.45 10.85
CA ILE A 157 -9.96 -13.27 10.31
C ILE A 157 -11.25 -13.65 9.58
N HIS A 158 -11.27 -14.75 8.80
CA HIS A 158 -12.49 -15.23 8.14
C HIS A 158 -13.64 -15.53 9.11
N GLU A 159 -13.34 -16.12 10.27
CA GLU A 159 -14.35 -16.39 11.29
C GLU A 159 -15.02 -15.13 11.82
N LEU A 160 -14.34 -13.98 11.74
CA LEU A 160 -14.87 -12.69 12.15
C LEU A 160 -15.87 -12.10 11.13
N TRP A 161 -15.57 -12.16 9.82
CA TRP A 161 -16.36 -11.49 8.78
C TRP A 161 -17.30 -12.41 7.98
N LYS A 162 -17.30 -13.72 8.24
CA LYS A 162 -18.17 -14.68 7.54
C LYS A 162 -19.66 -14.44 7.75
N ASP A 163 -20.04 -13.81 8.86
CA ASP A 163 -21.41 -13.41 9.14
C ASP A 163 -21.73 -12.14 8.34
N ALA A 164 -22.60 -12.27 7.34
CA ALA A 164 -22.94 -11.15 6.45
C ALA A 164 -23.83 -10.10 7.14
N ASP A 165 -24.47 -10.45 8.27
CA ASP A 165 -25.39 -9.56 8.98
C ASP A 165 -24.66 -8.61 9.95
N LYS A 166 -23.35 -8.80 10.16
CA LYS A 166 -22.54 -7.97 11.06
C LYS A 166 -21.68 -6.97 10.28
N GLU A 167 -22.12 -5.72 10.21
CA GLU A 167 -21.33 -4.65 9.57
C GLU A 167 -20.13 -4.18 10.41
N LEU A 168 -20.24 -4.28 11.75
CA LEU A 168 -19.23 -3.84 12.71
C LEU A 168 -18.76 -5.02 13.55
N ILE A 169 -17.44 -5.16 13.68
CA ILE A 169 -16.80 -6.27 14.40
C ILE A 169 -15.77 -5.73 15.38
N SER A 170 -15.89 -6.13 16.65
CA SER A 170 -14.88 -5.88 17.67
C SER A 170 -13.80 -6.95 17.64
N VAL A 171 -12.54 -6.55 17.72
CA VAL A 171 -11.38 -7.44 17.81
C VAL A 171 -10.50 -7.00 18.99
N PRO A 172 -10.08 -7.91 19.88
CA PRO A 172 -9.15 -7.58 20.96
C PRO A 172 -7.81 -7.05 20.43
N GLN A 173 -7.29 -5.97 21.02
CA GLN A 173 -6.01 -5.37 20.62
C GLN A 173 -4.85 -6.37 20.71
N GLU A 174 -4.81 -7.22 21.75
CA GLU A 174 -3.78 -8.26 21.91
C GLU A 174 -3.75 -9.24 20.72
N GLN A 175 -4.92 -9.58 20.17
CA GLN A 175 -5.02 -10.44 18.99
C GLN A 175 -4.47 -9.74 17.74
N LEU A 176 -4.76 -8.46 17.57
CA LEU A 176 -4.26 -7.65 16.45
C LEU A 176 -2.73 -7.50 16.52
N ASP A 177 -2.20 -7.23 17.72
CA ASP A 177 -0.76 -7.14 17.97
C ASP A 177 -0.06 -8.47 17.65
N THR A 178 -0.67 -9.60 18.04
CA THR A 178 -0.18 -10.95 17.71
C THR A 178 -0.15 -11.18 16.21
N TRP A 179 -1.27 -10.93 15.51
CA TRP A 179 -1.32 -11.09 14.05
C TRP A 179 -0.30 -10.20 13.33
N SER A 180 -0.22 -8.92 13.71
CA SER A 180 0.75 -8.00 13.12
C SER A 180 2.18 -8.49 13.30
N CYS A 181 2.53 -8.95 14.51
CA CYS A 181 3.86 -9.45 14.81
C CYS A 181 4.20 -10.72 14.01
N GLU A 182 3.31 -11.72 14.00
CA GLU A 182 3.53 -12.99 13.31
C GLU A 182 3.61 -12.83 11.78
N LEU A 183 2.73 -12.00 11.20
CA LEU A 183 2.76 -11.69 9.77
C LEU A 183 4.05 -10.95 9.41
N ARG A 184 4.47 -9.97 10.22
CA ARG A 184 5.72 -9.25 10.00
C ARG A 184 6.93 -10.18 10.03
N THR A 185 7.07 -11.01 11.07
CA THR A 185 8.18 -11.97 11.17
C THR A 185 8.21 -12.90 9.96
N THR A 186 7.05 -13.44 9.58
CA THR A 186 6.93 -14.31 8.40
C THR A 186 7.39 -13.60 7.12
N ALA A 187 7.03 -12.32 6.97
CA ALA A 187 7.39 -11.53 5.80
C ALA A 187 8.88 -11.16 5.78
N GLU A 188 9.44 -10.73 6.91
CA GLU A 188 10.85 -10.36 7.03
C GLU A 188 11.76 -11.57 6.77
N ASP A 189 11.44 -12.73 7.35
CA ASP A 189 12.15 -13.98 7.08
C ASP A 189 12.05 -14.35 5.59
N GLY A 190 10.86 -14.25 5.00
CA GLY A 190 10.66 -14.53 3.57
C GLY A 190 11.49 -13.61 2.68
N LEU A 191 11.46 -12.30 2.93
CA LEU A 191 12.24 -11.31 2.17
C LEU A 191 13.75 -11.50 2.30
N HIS A 192 14.22 -12.01 3.44
CA HIS A 192 15.64 -12.27 3.65
C HIS A 192 16.17 -13.43 2.80
N TYR A 193 15.34 -14.45 2.53
CA TYR A 193 15.76 -15.67 1.83
C TYR A 193 15.28 -15.78 0.39
N SER A 194 14.36 -14.92 -0.06
CA SER A 194 13.78 -14.99 -1.41
C SER A 194 14.55 -14.16 -2.44
N ASP A 195 14.98 -14.82 -3.52
CA ASP A 195 15.63 -14.18 -4.68
C ASP A 195 14.71 -14.01 -5.91
N ASP A 196 13.51 -14.60 -5.89
CA ASP A 196 12.50 -14.48 -6.95
C ASP A 196 11.57 -13.27 -6.70
N ASP A 197 11.35 -12.45 -7.73
CA ASP A 197 10.41 -11.32 -7.70
C ASP A 197 9.01 -11.72 -7.24
N TYR A 198 8.58 -12.92 -7.63
CA TYR A 198 7.26 -13.40 -7.28
C TYR A 198 7.13 -13.64 -5.76
N ASP A 199 8.18 -14.19 -5.15
CA ASP A 199 8.25 -14.42 -3.71
C ASP A 199 8.36 -13.12 -2.94
N ILE A 200 9.24 -12.23 -3.41
CA ILE A 200 9.46 -10.90 -2.85
C ILE A 200 8.14 -10.10 -2.79
N ARG A 201 7.32 -10.14 -3.85
CA ARG A 201 6.01 -9.46 -3.87
C ARG A 201 5.02 -10.06 -2.88
N ARG A 202 5.00 -11.38 -2.70
CA ARG A 202 4.10 -12.05 -1.75
C ARG A 202 4.43 -11.67 -0.32
N TYR A 203 5.70 -11.73 0.06
CA TYR A 203 6.13 -11.34 1.41
C TYR A 203 5.97 -9.85 1.66
N SER A 204 6.22 -8.99 0.67
CA SER A 204 5.90 -7.56 0.76
C SER A 204 4.39 -7.32 0.98
N GLY A 205 3.51 -8.10 0.35
CA GLY A 205 2.07 -8.06 0.60
C GLY A 205 1.68 -8.45 2.03
N ILE A 206 2.32 -9.49 2.59
CA ILE A 206 2.12 -9.91 3.99
C ILE A 206 2.56 -8.78 4.94
N LEU A 207 3.74 -8.20 4.68
CA LEU A 207 4.27 -7.09 5.47
C LEU A 207 3.35 -5.86 5.41
N GLY A 208 2.75 -5.59 4.25
CA GLY A 208 1.75 -4.54 4.08
C GLY A 208 0.55 -4.70 5.01
N ILE A 209 -0.04 -5.90 5.04
CA ILE A 209 -1.15 -6.21 5.97
C ILE A 209 -0.69 -6.09 7.43
N ALA A 210 0.50 -6.60 7.77
CA ALA A 210 1.05 -6.52 9.12
C ALA A 210 1.21 -5.07 9.59
N GLN A 211 1.75 -4.21 8.73
CA GLN A 211 1.92 -2.77 9.00
C GLN A 211 0.57 -2.06 9.10
N GLU A 212 -0.37 -2.40 8.22
CA GLU A 212 -1.70 -1.81 8.27
C GLU A 212 -2.43 -2.13 9.57
N ILE A 213 -2.42 -3.40 10.02
CA ILE A 213 -2.99 -3.80 11.32
C ILE A 213 -2.39 -2.95 12.45
N ARG A 214 -1.06 -2.79 12.46
CA ARG A 214 -0.37 -1.98 13.48
C ARG A 214 -0.75 -0.51 13.41
N GLU A 215 -0.84 0.05 12.21
CA GLU A 215 -1.30 1.43 11.99
C GLU A 215 -2.73 1.63 12.51
N GLN A 216 -3.62 0.64 12.36
CA GLN A 216 -4.96 0.70 12.92
C GLN A 216 -4.96 0.69 14.45
N VAL A 217 -4.16 -0.17 15.08
CA VAL A 217 -4.00 -0.20 16.55
C VAL A 217 -3.45 1.13 17.07
N GLN A 218 -2.44 1.67 16.41
CA GLN A 218 -1.86 2.97 16.76
C GLN A 218 -2.89 4.08 16.60
N SER A 219 -3.54 4.19 15.44
CA SER A 219 -4.60 5.18 15.17
C SER A 219 -5.70 5.15 16.24
N TYR A 220 -6.18 3.97 16.60
CA TYR A 220 -7.28 3.84 17.56
C TYR A 220 -6.88 4.29 18.97
N SER A 221 -5.61 4.06 19.34
CA SER A 221 -5.04 4.48 20.62
C SER A 221 -4.58 5.94 20.67
N MET A 222 -4.44 6.61 19.51
CA MET A 222 -3.97 8.00 19.41
C MET A 222 -4.74 8.93 20.35
N ASP A 223 -4.00 9.72 21.14
CA ASP A 223 -4.52 10.93 21.75
C ASP A 223 -4.67 11.99 20.66
N LEU A 224 -5.89 12.49 20.49
CA LEU A 224 -6.15 13.51 19.47
C LEU A 224 -5.51 14.87 19.83
N ASP A 225 -5.02 15.04 21.06
CA ASP A 225 -4.16 16.15 21.46
C ASP A 225 -2.78 16.07 20.77
N GLU A 226 -2.38 14.89 20.23
CA GLU A 226 -1.23 14.75 19.33
C GLU A 226 -1.55 15.17 17.87
N VAL A 227 -2.82 15.37 17.54
CA VAL A 227 -3.24 15.87 16.22
C VAL A 227 -3.24 17.39 16.28
N PRO A 228 -2.46 18.08 15.43
CA PRO A 228 -2.33 19.54 15.50
C PRO A 228 -3.71 20.21 15.48
N GLU A 229 -4.00 21.08 16.45
CA GLU A 229 -5.25 21.85 16.46
C GLU A 229 -5.33 22.71 15.19
N PRO A 230 -6.47 22.73 14.49
CA PRO A 230 -6.64 23.54 13.28
C PRO A 230 -6.61 25.04 13.56
N GLU A 231 -6.82 25.44 14.82
CA GLU A 231 -6.76 26.83 15.23
C GLU A 231 -5.38 27.14 15.82
N SER A 232 -4.59 27.88 15.04
CA SER A 232 -3.33 28.58 15.40
C SER A 232 -1.97 27.95 15.07
N VAL A 233 -1.89 26.80 14.38
CA VAL A 233 -0.60 26.42 13.78
C VAL A 233 -0.39 27.27 12.53
N SER A 234 0.64 28.11 12.48
CA SER A 234 1.00 28.81 11.24
C SER A 234 1.22 27.77 10.16
N SER A 235 0.31 27.66 9.20
CA SER A 235 0.44 26.78 8.05
C SER A 235 1.64 27.25 7.24
N ASN A 236 2.79 26.60 7.42
CA ASN A 236 3.98 26.96 6.69
C ASN A 236 3.82 26.40 5.27
N VAL A 237 3.65 27.28 4.30
CA VAL A 237 3.65 26.93 2.88
C VAL A 237 4.94 27.48 2.27
N ALA A 238 5.81 26.60 1.79
CA ALA A 238 7.08 26.95 1.18
C ALA A 238 7.11 26.51 -0.28
N PHE A 239 7.37 27.45 -1.18
CA PHE A 239 7.72 27.12 -2.56
C PHE A 239 9.15 26.57 -2.60
N VAL A 240 9.33 25.42 -3.23
CA VAL A 240 10.62 24.74 -3.38
C VAL A 240 10.87 24.47 -4.86
N LYS A 241 12.13 24.59 -5.30
CA LYS A 241 12.48 24.47 -6.71
C LYS A 241 13.79 23.73 -6.94
N ASP A 242 13.88 23.08 -8.09
CA ASP A 242 15.10 22.48 -8.61
C ASP A 242 15.84 21.64 -7.54
N ARG A 243 17.09 22.01 -7.22
CA ARG A 243 17.96 21.30 -6.26
C ARG A 243 17.50 21.44 -4.81
N GLU A 244 16.72 22.47 -4.48
CA GLU A 244 16.19 22.64 -3.12
C GLU A 244 15.25 21.49 -2.77
N ILE A 245 14.53 20.95 -3.76
CA ILE A 245 13.60 19.82 -3.59
C ILE A 245 14.32 18.62 -2.98
N HIS A 246 15.51 18.27 -3.49
CA HIS A 246 16.29 17.15 -2.97
C HIS A 246 16.62 17.33 -1.48
N SER A 247 17.17 18.49 -1.11
CA SER A 247 17.55 18.79 0.27
C SER A 247 16.35 18.81 1.22
N ARG A 248 15.19 19.28 0.73
CA ARG A 248 13.95 19.28 1.51
C ARG A 248 13.42 17.89 1.73
N LEU A 249 13.33 17.08 0.68
CA LEU A 249 12.87 15.69 0.80
C LEU A 249 13.76 14.87 1.73
N LEU A 250 15.09 15.02 1.61
CA LEU A 250 16.02 14.32 2.51
C LEU A 250 15.79 14.74 3.97
N SER A 251 15.67 16.04 4.23
CA SER A 251 15.38 16.54 5.58
C SER A 251 14.02 16.08 6.12
N MET A 252 12.98 16.01 5.29
CA MET A 252 11.68 15.46 5.67
C MET A 252 11.81 13.99 6.09
N ILE A 253 12.55 13.20 5.30
CA ILE A 253 12.75 11.77 5.54
C ILE A 253 13.56 11.52 6.81
N GLU A 254 14.69 12.21 6.99
CA GLU A 254 15.58 12.06 8.16
C GLU A 254 14.89 12.41 9.48
N ASN A 255 13.89 13.29 9.44
CA ASN A 255 13.10 13.70 10.61
C ASN A 255 11.85 12.83 10.84
N ALA A 256 11.58 11.84 9.99
CA ALA A 256 10.40 10.98 10.16
C ALA A 256 10.49 10.14 11.44
N GLU A 257 9.35 10.02 12.12
CA GLU A 257 9.21 9.29 13.38
C GLU A 257 8.24 8.10 13.28
N LYS A 258 7.20 8.19 12.44
CA LYS A 258 6.10 7.23 12.39
C LYS A 258 5.87 6.65 10.98
N THR A 259 5.62 7.51 9.99
CA THR A 259 5.15 7.09 8.65
C THR A 259 5.70 7.96 7.53
N ILE A 260 6.04 7.35 6.40
CA ILE A 260 6.37 8.04 5.14
C ILE A 260 5.52 7.44 4.01
N LEU A 261 4.76 8.28 3.31
CA LEU A 261 3.99 7.89 2.13
C LEU A 261 4.58 8.56 0.90
N ILE A 262 4.93 7.78 -0.12
CA ILE A 262 5.62 8.26 -1.32
C ILE A 262 4.81 7.88 -2.55
N ALA A 263 4.34 8.85 -3.32
CA ALA A 263 3.86 8.60 -4.68
C ALA A 263 4.84 9.19 -5.68
N SER A 264 5.40 8.38 -6.57
CA SER A 264 6.24 8.87 -7.67
C SER A 264 6.18 7.90 -8.85
N PRO A 265 5.90 8.36 -10.08
CA PRO A 265 5.82 7.48 -11.26
C PRO A 265 7.11 6.75 -11.57
N TRP A 266 8.24 7.39 -11.29
CA TRP A 266 9.57 6.87 -11.55
C TRP A 266 10.44 7.06 -10.31
N ILE A 267 11.11 5.98 -9.92
CA ILE A 267 12.02 5.94 -8.78
C ILE A 267 13.34 5.36 -9.28
N LYS A 268 14.39 6.19 -9.43
CA LYS A 268 15.70 5.74 -9.94
C LYS A 268 16.84 6.71 -9.65
N GLY A 269 18.00 6.17 -9.26
CA GLY A 269 19.21 6.96 -9.06
C GLY A 269 19.08 8.00 -7.93
N ILE A 270 18.45 7.59 -6.82
CA ILE A 270 18.12 8.43 -5.66
C ILE A 270 18.91 8.01 -4.40
N GLY A 271 20.18 7.61 -4.55
CA GLY A 271 20.98 6.98 -3.48
C GLY A 271 20.84 7.60 -2.09
N GLU A 272 21.01 8.93 -1.95
CA GLU A 272 20.89 9.61 -0.64
C GLU A 272 19.48 9.51 -0.03
N ILE A 273 18.42 9.57 -0.85
CA ILE A 273 17.04 9.37 -0.39
C ILE A 273 16.81 7.90 -0.02
N GLU A 274 17.33 6.98 -0.81
CA GLU A 274 17.24 5.53 -0.54
C GLU A 274 17.94 5.14 0.77
N ASP A 275 19.12 5.70 1.02
CA ASP A 275 19.88 5.51 2.26
C ASP A 275 19.09 6.08 3.45
N GLY A 276 18.56 7.30 3.32
CA GLY A 276 17.75 7.93 4.36
C GLY A 276 16.48 7.14 4.68
N LEU A 277 15.78 6.63 3.67
CA LEU A 277 14.59 5.79 3.85
C LEU A 277 14.93 4.47 4.55
N THR A 278 16.04 3.84 4.16
CA THR A 278 16.51 2.58 4.77
C THR A 278 16.86 2.82 6.23
N GLN A 279 17.61 3.88 6.53
CA GLN A 279 18.03 4.24 7.88
C GLN A 279 16.84 4.46 8.82
N VAL A 280 15.86 5.30 8.45
CA VAL A 280 14.72 5.58 9.36
C VAL A 280 13.83 4.36 9.56
N LYS A 281 13.74 3.49 8.55
CA LYS A 281 13.04 2.22 8.67
C LYS A 281 13.74 1.27 9.65
N GLU A 282 15.06 1.12 9.56
CA GLU A 282 15.83 0.19 10.39
C GLU A 282 16.00 0.70 11.83
N GLU A 283 16.38 1.97 11.99
CA GLU A 283 16.73 2.53 13.30
C GLU A 283 15.51 2.94 14.13
N ARG A 284 14.45 3.39 13.46
CA ARG A 284 13.24 3.96 14.11
C ARG A 284 11.97 3.19 13.82
N ASN A 285 12.03 2.14 13.00
CA ASN A 285 10.87 1.34 12.61
C ASN A 285 9.75 2.22 11.99
N VAL A 286 10.15 3.21 11.17
CA VAL A 286 9.21 4.04 10.40
C VAL A 286 8.51 3.19 9.34
N SER A 287 7.18 3.29 9.25
CA SER A 287 6.38 2.65 8.18
C SER A 287 6.57 3.42 6.89
N VAL A 288 6.97 2.74 5.80
CA VAL A 288 7.20 3.38 4.50
C VAL A 288 6.38 2.69 3.42
N LYS A 289 5.39 3.41 2.87
CA LYS A 289 4.55 2.97 1.75
C LYS A 289 4.91 3.74 0.49
N ILE A 290 5.10 3.01 -0.61
CA ILE A 290 5.53 3.57 -1.90
C ILE A 290 4.53 3.18 -2.99
N LEU A 291 3.95 4.18 -3.64
CA LEU A 291 3.13 4.03 -4.84
C LEU A 291 3.95 4.45 -6.06
N THR A 292 4.12 3.54 -7.01
CA THR A 292 4.91 3.76 -8.24
C THR A 292 4.22 3.20 -9.48
N ARG A 293 4.81 3.32 -10.66
CA ARG A 293 4.38 2.58 -11.85
C ARG A 293 4.97 1.17 -11.87
N GLN A 294 4.38 0.28 -12.66
CA GLN A 294 5.00 -1.00 -12.95
C GLN A 294 6.34 -0.80 -13.66
N GLU A 295 7.24 -1.75 -13.46
CA GLU A 295 8.46 -1.87 -14.25
C GLU A 295 8.07 -2.03 -15.73
N GLY A 296 8.22 -0.95 -16.50
CA GLY A 296 8.22 -1.01 -17.95
C GLY A 296 9.62 -1.37 -18.46
N ASP A 297 10.04 -0.76 -19.57
CA ASP A 297 11.39 -0.96 -20.12
C ASP A 297 12.51 -0.22 -19.35
N ASP A 298 12.23 0.35 -18.18
CA ASP A 298 13.20 1.10 -17.37
C ASP A 298 13.88 0.19 -16.33
N SER A 299 15.01 -0.39 -16.72
CA SER A 299 15.74 -1.36 -15.89
C SER A 299 16.19 -0.80 -14.54
N TYR A 300 16.59 0.47 -14.48
CA TYR A 300 17.02 1.10 -13.23
C TYR A 300 15.85 1.30 -12.27
N HIS A 301 14.67 1.62 -12.80
CA HIS A 301 13.46 1.68 -11.98
C HIS A 301 13.11 0.30 -11.39
N GLY A 302 13.09 -0.73 -12.23
CA GLY A 302 12.80 -2.10 -11.79
C GLY A 302 13.79 -2.60 -10.74
N GLU A 303 15.09 -2.32 -10.92
CA GLU A 303 16.13 -2.66 -9.94
C GLU A 303 15.90 -1.96 -8.60
N THR A 304 15.65 -0.64 -8.58
CA THR A 304 15.37 0.09 -7.34
C THR A 304 14.14 -0.46 -6.62
N ILE A 305 13.05 -0.75 -7.35
CA ILE A 305 11.83 -1.31 -6.75
C ILE A 305 12.07 -2.70 -6.16
N ARG A 306 12.84 -3.55 -6.86
CA ARG A 306 13.23 -4.88 -6.35
C ARG A 306 14.03 -4.78 -5.05
N GLU A 307 15.02 -3.89 -5.02
CA GLU A 307 15.84 -3.69 -3.82
C GLU A 307 15.04 -3.11 -2.65
N PHE A 308 14.11 -2.18 -2.92
CA PHE A 308 13.18 -1.71 -1.89
C PHE A 308 12.29 -2.84 -1.37
N HIS A 309 11.76 -3.70 -2.23
CA HIS A 309 10.99 -4.83 -1.71
C HIS A 309 11.84 -5.75 -0.81
N LYS A 310 13.08 -6.07 -1.20
CA LYS A 310 13.99 -6.89 -0.37
C LYS A 310 14.27 -6.26 0.99
N ARG A 311 14.36 -4.93 1.07
CA ARG A 311 14.52 -4.19 2.33
C ARG A 311 13.20 -4.01 3.09
N GLY A 312 12.11 -4.67 2.68
CA GLY A 312 10.83 -4.65 3.39
C GLY A 312 10.04 -3.35 3.23
N PHE A 313 10.26 -2.58 2.17
CA PHE A 313 9.36 -1.50 1.82
C PHE A 313 8.05 -2.07 1.27
N VAL A 314 6.92 -1.42 1.61
CA VAL A 314 5.60 -1.81 1.10
C VAL A 314 5.34 -0.99 -0.17
N ILE A 315 5.29 -1.68 -1.31
CA ILE A 315 5.25 -1.00 -2.61
C ILE A 315 4.07 -1.51 -3.42
N GLU A 316 3.31 -0.58 -3.98
CA GLU A 316 2.20 -0.83 -4.89
C GLU A 316 2.42 -0.14 -6.24
N THR A 317 1.85 -0.74 -7.30
CA THR A 317 2.03 -0.25 -8.67
C THR A 317 0.72 0.17 -9.32
N ALA A 318 0.68 1.37 -9.87
CA ALA A 318 -0.46 1.93 -10.60
C ALA A 318 0.00 2.52 -11.94
N ASN A 319 -0.42 1.92 -13.06
CA ASN A 319 0.06 2.26 -14.40
C ASN A 319 -0.19 3.72 -14.80
N HIS A 320 -1.28 4.32 -14.30
CA HIS A 320 -1.66 5.69 -14.59
C HIS A 320 -1.17 6.69 -13.54
N LEU A 321 -0.33 6.28 -12.58
CA LEU A 321 0.21 7.17 -11.56
C LEU A 321 0.97 8.33 -12.22
N HIS A 322 0.61 9.56 -11.87
CA HIS A 322 1.36 10.75 -12.28
C HIS A 322 1.57 11.75 -11.13
N ALA A 323 0.97 11.50 -9.95
CA ALA A 323 1.18 12.28 -8.75
C ALA A 323 2.62 12.10 -8.24
N LYS A 324 3.19 13.17 -7.69
CA LYS A 324 4.53 13.20 -7.12
C LYS A 324 4.44 13.90 -5.77
N MET A 325 4.44 13.11 -4.72
CA MET A 325 4.28 13.60 -3.37
C MET A 325 5.04 12.73 -2.37
N VAL A 326 5.46 13.37 -1.30
CA VAL A 326 6.03 12.72 -0.11
C VAL A 326 5.31 13.30 1.09
N LEU A 327 4.66 12.44 1.89
CA LEU A 327 3.98 12.82 3.12
C LEU A 327 4.68 12.15 4.30
N VAL A 328 5.08 12.94 5.29
CA VAL A 328 5.75 12.45 6.50
C VAL A 328 4.87 12.71 7.73
N ASP A 329 4.70 11.67 8.54
CA ASP A 329 4.04 11.66 9.86
C ASP A 329 2.66 12.30 9.94
N ASN A 330 1.96 12.41 8.80
CA ASN A 330 0.72 13.19 8.66
C ASN A 330 0.86 14.65 9.14
N LYS A 331 2.07 15.21 9.00
CA LYS A 331 2.40 16.57 9.44
C LYS A 331 2.98 17.42 8.32
N GLU A 332 3.76 16.83 7.42
CA GLU A 332 4.46 17.56 6.39
C GLU A 332 4.29 16.90 5.02
N LEU A 333 3.86 17.70 4.04
CA LEU A 333 3.59 17.27 2.67
C LEU A 333 4.49 18.03 1.70
N TYR A 334 5.23 17.29 0.88
CA TYR A 334 5.76 17.78 -0.39
C TYR A 334 4.85 17.32 -1.54
N ILE A 335 4.51 18.21 -2.46
CA ILE A 335 3.85 17.90 -3.73
C ILE A 335 4.40 18.78 -4.85
N GLY A 336 4.68 18.19 -6.02
CA GLY A 336 5.31 18.96 -7.10
C GLY A 336 5.45 18.24 -8.43
N SER A 337 6.35 18.75 -9.27
CA SER A 337 6.62 18.22 -10.62
C SER A 337 7.77 17.20 -10.65
N ALA A 338 8.64 17.18 -9.65
CA ALA A 338 9.81 16.31 -9.60
C ALA A 338 9.43 14.85 -9.32
N ASN A 339 9.78 13.94 -10.22
CA ASN A 339 9.83 12.51 -9.87
C ASN A 339 10.94 12.29 -8.84
N LEU A 340 10.87 11.22 -8.05
CA LEU A 340 12.00 10.69 -7.29
C LEU A 340 13.04 10.06 -8.22
N SER A 341 13.66 10.88 -9.06
CA SER A 341 14.73 10.45 -9.93
C SER A 341 15.94 11.37 -9.80
N GLY A 342 17.15 10.80 -9.89
CA GLY A 342 18.38 11.57 -9.86
C GLY A 342 18.41 12.69 -10.91
N THR A 343 17.79 12.46 -12.07
CA THR A 343 17.67 13.48 -13.13
C THR A 343 16.76 14.63 -12.73
N SER A 344 15.55 14.36 -12.19
CA SER A 344 14.65 15.42 -11.70
C SER A 344 15.31 16.25 -10.61
N MET A 345 15.99 15.60 -9.67
CA MET A 345 16.58 16.26 -8.50
C MET A 345 17.87 17.05 -8.80
N LYS A 346 18.63 16.67 -9.83
CA LYS A 346 19.96 17.26 -10.10
C LYS A 346 20.00 18.18 -11.34
N ARG A 347 19.11 17.96 -12.30
CA ARG A 347 19.22 18.57 -13.65
C ARG A 347 17.97 19.28 -14.14
N ASN A 348 16.79 18.73 -13.88
CA ASN A 348 15.56 19.32 -14.41
C ASN A 348 15.22 20.63 -13.71
N LEU A 349 14.45 21.47 -14.41
CA LEU A 349 13.74 22.57 -13.79
C LEU A 349 12.44 22.03 -13.22
N GLU A 350 12.32 22.07 -11.90
CA GLU A 350 11.22 21.44 -11.16
C GLU A 350 10.69 22.43 -10.12
N ALA A 351 9.40 22.33 -9.80
CA ALA A 351 8.77 23.16 -8.80
C ALA A 351 7.84 22.31 -7.92
N GLY A 352 7.72 22.72 -6.66
CA GLY A 352 6.84 22.07 -5.71
C GLY A 352 6.49 22.97 -4.53
N ILE A 353 5.64 22.44 -3.67
CA ILE A 353 5.22 23.06 -2.43
C ILE A 353 5.51 22.07 -1.29
N CYS A 354 6.18 22.55 -0.25
CA CYS A 354 6.19 21.92 1.06
C CYS A 354 5.17 22.62 1.96
N THR A 355 4.29 21.87 2.62
CA THR A 355 3.26 22.44 3.49
C THR A 355 3.04 21.62 4.76
N THR A 356 2.75 22.33 5.85
CA THR A 356 2.22 21.76 7.10
C THR A 356 0.75 22.12 7.33
N ASP A 357 0.04 22.64 6.30
CA ASP A 357 -1.40 22.89 6.39
C ASP A 357 -2.14 21.56 6.63
N PRO A 358 -2.84 21.40 7.77
CA PRO A 358 -3.44 20.13 8.14
C PRO A 358 -4.54 19.67 7.18
N ARG A 359 -5.20 20.59 6.46
CA ARG A 359 -6.23 20.22 5.47
C ARG A 359 -5.58 19.64 4.21
N ALA A 360 -4.54 20.30 3.68
CA ALA A 360 -3.80 19.80 2.52
C ALA A 360 -3.15 18.44 2.82
N VAL A 361 -2.52 18.31 3.99
CA VAL A 361 -1.95 17.05 4.48
C VAL A 361 -3.01 15.95 4.57
N SER A 362 -4.14 16.23 5.20
CA SER A 362 -5.24 15.26 5.34
C SER A 362 -5.80 14.82 3.98
N GLN A 363 -6.04 15.76 3.06
CA GLN A 363 -6.52 15.46 1.71
C GLN A 363 -5.52 14.62 0.90
N ALA A 364 -4.24 14.96 0.97
CA ALA A 364 -3.19 14.22 0.28
C ALA A 364 -3.04 12.80 0.84
N ARG A 365 -3.19 12.62 2.15
CA ARG A 365 -3.22 11.31 2.78
C ARG A 365 -4.39 10.47 2.26
N VAL A 366 -5.61 11.03 2.26
CA VAL A 366 -6.80 10.31 1.76
C VAL A 366 -6.57 9.87 0.31
N TYR A 367 -6.15 10.79 -0.57
CA TYR A 367 -5.83 10.47 -1.95
C TYR A 367 -4.79 9.34 -2.08
N PHE A 368 -3.70 9.40 -1.30
CA PHE A 368 -2.65 8.38 -1.36
C PHE A 368 -3.22 7.00 -1.01
N GLU A 369 -3.94 6.89 0.11
CA GLU A 369 -4.47 5.62 0.60
C GLU A 369 -5.54 5.05 -0.35
N GLU A 370 -6.41 5.91 -0.91
CA GLU A 370 -7.40 5.50 -1.93
C GLU A 370 -6.71 4.82 -3.13
N VAL A 371 -5.69 5.46 -3.70
CA VAL A 371 -5.00 4.95 -4.89
C VAL A 371 -4.10 3.76 -4.54
N PHE A 372 -3.49 3.76 -3.36
CA PHE A 372 -2.65 2.65 -2.89
C PHE A 372 -3.47 1.38 -2.68
N ASP A 373 -4.62 1.50 -2.02
CA ASP A 373 -5.58 0.40 -1.82
C ASP A 373 -6.12 -0.11 -3.16
N ASP A 374 -6.51 0.79 -4.08
CA ASP A 374 -6.97 0.41 -5.41
C ASP A 374 -5.89 -0.35 -6.21
N ALA A 375 -4.64 0.09 -6.09
CA ALA A 375 -3.48 -0.57 -6.71
C ALA A 375 -3.24 -1.96 -6.12
N PHE A 376 -3.28 -2.07 -4.79
CA PHE A 376 -3.20 -3.34 -4.08
C PHE A 376 -4.29 -4.31 -4.53
N ASP A 377 -5.56 -3.88 -4.51
CA ASP A 377 -6.70 -4.70 -4.92
C ASP A 377 -6.62 -5.10 -6.40
N SER A 378 -6.04 -4.26 -7.25
CA SER A 378 -5.86 -4.56 -8.68
C SER A 378 -4.94 -5.76 -8.93
N ARG A 379 -3.97 -6.04 -8.04
CA ARG A 379 -3.09 -7.22 -8.14
C ARG A 379 -3.86 -8.53 -8.13
N PHE A 380 -4.94 -8.57 -7.35
CA PHE A 380 -5.75 -9.78 -7.16
C PHE A 380 -6.86 -9.94 -8.20
N ARG A 381 -7.18 -8.88 -8.95
CA ARG A 381 -8.22 -8.91 -10.01
C ARG A 381 -7.72 -9.46 -11.35
N GLN A 382 -6.40 -9.50 -11.56
CA GLN A 382 -5.81 -9.91 -12.84
C GLN A 382 -5.47 -11.40 -12.96
N ASN A 383 -5.79 -12.22 -11.95
CA ASN A 383 -5.54 -13.67 -11.94
C ASN A 383 -6.83 -14.50 -11.92
#